data_AF-A0A6I3HQ99-F1
#
_entry.id   AF-A0A6I3HQ99-F1
#
_cell.length_a   1.000
_cell.length_b   1.000
_cell.length_c   1.000
_cell.angle_alpha   90.00
_cell.angle_beta   90.00
_cell.angle_gamma   90.00
#
_symmetry.space_group_name_H-M   'P 1'
#
loop_
_entity.id
_entity.type
_entity.pdbx_description
1 polymer ?
#
loop_
_entity_poly.entity_id
_entity_poly.type
_entity_poly.pdbx_seq_one_letter_code
_entity_poly.pdbx_strand_id
1 'polypeptide(L)'
;MSRAIKKWTARDAKKCIIIPSDLDHKYSRGVLGVITGSAQYPGAAVLTTSAAAATGIGMIRFHSSSGLAHLVLHSTPSCVVQPGKVTAWLIGSGIPSKKYSDVTSWLRHRWFVLAHKQNVPTVLDAGALNLAGSLNQPTLITPHSGELSALLTARGLPVSPEAIEGDPKKWVRTAAQTLGVTVLLKGSVTYVANDDVLIELPAATSWLATAGSGDVLAGIIGALVATNTIEILNDINRLAEVAATGAFIHAQAAKIASRGGPISAETITAQISGAISQLLK
;
A
#
# COMPACT_ATOMS: atom_id res chain seq x y z
N MET A 1 3.07 -12.31 27.04
CA MET A 1 4.45 -12.54 26.57
C MET A 1 4.79 -11.49 25.52
N SER A 2 5.84 -10.68 25.70
CA SER A 2 6.23 -9.68 24.71
C SER A 2 6.81 -10.40 23.48
N ARG A 3 6.03 -10.44 22.39
CA ARG A 3 6.56 -10.93 21.11
C ARG A 3 7.75 -10.06 20.70
N ALA A 4 8.88 -10.71 20.37
CA ALA A 4 10.11 -10.03 19.98
C ALA A 4 9.91 -9.23 18.69
N ILE A 5 10.53 -8.06 18.62
CA ILE A 5 10.48 -7.18 17.45
C ILE A 5 11.45 -7.71 16.40
N LYS A 6 10.97 -7.98 15.19
CA LYS A 6 11.81 -8.33 14.04
C LYS A 6 12.30 -7.05 13.36
N LYS A 7 13.61 -6.82 13.33
CA LYS A 7 14.19 -5.75 12.52
C LYS A 7 14.21 -6.19 11.05
N TRP A 8 13.64 -5.39 10.15
CA TRP A 8 13.58 -5.74 8.73
C TRP A 8 14.88 -5.42 8.01
N THR A 9 15.42 -6.38 7.26
CA THR A 9 16.68 -6.22 6.54
C THR A 9 16.51 -6.37 5.03
N ALA A 10 17.54 -5.98 4.27
CA ALA A 10 17.58 -6.23 2.82
C ALA A 10 17.45 -7.72 2.46
N ARG A 11 17.98 -8.63 3.31
CA ARG A 11 17.86 -10.08 3.11
C ARG A 11 16.42 -10.56 3.28
N ASP A 12 15.68 -9.97 4.21
CA ASP A 12 14.26 -10.29 4.42
C ASP A 12 13.42 -9.73 3.26
N ALA A 13 13.70 -8.49 2.85
CA ALA A 13 13.06 -7.85 1.70
C ALA A 13 13.22 -8.68 0.41
N LYS A 14 14.43 -9.19 0.14
CA LYS A 14 14.73 -10.03 -1.03
C LYS A 14 13.83 -11.26 -1.13
N LYS A 15 13.43 -11.87 -0.01
CA LYS A 15 12.59 -13.08 0.01
C LYS A 15 11.13 -12.84 -0.41
N CYS A 16 10.67 -11.59 -0.39
CA CYS A 16 9.32 -11.21 -0.77
C CYS A 16 9.25 -10.66 -2.21
N ILE A 17 10.37 -10.61 -2.92
CA ILE A 17 10.42 -10.19 -4.32
C ILE A 17 10.38 -11.46 -5.19
N ILE A 18 9.28 -11.65 -5.90
CA ILE A 18 9.12 -12.78 -6.83
C ILE A 18 9.85 -12.46 -8.13
N ILE A 19 10.86 -13.26 -8.46
CA ILE A 19 11.61 -13.14 -9.71
C ILE A 19 10.87 -13.93 -10.80
N PRO A 20 10.47 -13.30 -11.91
CA PRO A 20 9.81 -14.01 -13.02
C PRO A 20 10.72 -15.09 -13.63
N SER A 21 10.10 -16.21 -14.02
CA SER A 21 10.71 -17.30 -14.78
C SER A 21 10.30 -17.23 -16.26
N ASP A 22 10.92 -18.06 -17.11
CA ASP A 22 10.60 -18.14 -18.55
C ASP A 22 9.17 -18.65 -18.83
N LEU A 23 8.51 -19.27 -17.85
CA LEU A 23 7.14 -19.76 -17.95
C LEU A 23 6.11 -18.69 -17.59
N ASP A 24 6.56 -17.55 -17.06
CA ASP A 24 5.67 -16.51 -16.57
C ASP A 24 5.12 -15.62 -17.68
N HIS A 25 3.87 -15.24 -17.51
CA HIS A 25 3.15 -14.32 -18.39
C HIS A 25 2.49 -13.22 -17.55
N LYS A 26 1.95 -12.19 -18.21
CA LYS A 26 1.40 -10.99 -17.54
C LYS A 26 0.34 -11.26 -16.47
N TYR A 27 -0.36 -12.41 -16.54
CA TYR A 27 -1.36 -12.80 -15.55
C TYR A 27 -0.76 -13.61 -14.39
N SER A 28 0.29 -14.41 -14.61
CA SER A 28 0.98 -15.14 -13.52
C SER A 28 1.85 -14.22 -12.68
N ARG A 29 2.29 -13.09 -13.24
CA ARG A 29 3.07 -12.04 -12.54
C ARG A 29 2.24 -11.07 -11.69
N GLY A 30 1.06 -11.49 -11.26
CA GLY A 30 0.13 -10.69 -10.47
C GLY A 30 -0.65 -9.64 -11.28
N VAL A 31 -1.90 -9.42 -10.87
CA VAL A 31 -2.81 -8.44 -11.48
C VAL A 31 -3.35 -7.54 -10.37
N LEU A 32 -2.92 -6.27 -10.32
CA LEU A 32 -3.39 -5.33 -9.30
C LEU A 32 -4.61 -4.57 -9.79
N GLY A 33 -5.71 -4.65 -9.04
CA GLY A 33 -6.83 -3.73 -9.17
C GLY A 33 -6.57 -2.44 -8.39
N VAL A 34 -6.69 -1.29 -9.04
CA VAL A 34 -6.41 0.02 -8.43
C VAL A 34 -7.67 0.89 -8.47
N ILE A 35 -8.13 1.30 -7.29
CA ILE A 35 -9.24 2.25 -7.08
C ILE A 35 -8.68 3.42 -6.27
N THR A 36 -8.03 4.35 -6.97
CA THR A 36 -7.35 5.51 -6.37
C THR A 36 -7.67 6.77 -7.18
N GLY A 37 -7.45 7.92 -6.54
CA GLY A 37 -7.71 9.23 -7.08
C GLY A 37 -9.18 9.67 -7.04
N SER A 38 -9.36 10.98 -7.19
CA SER A 38 -10.66 11.64 -7.31
C SER A 38 -10.51 12.89 -8.17
N ALA A 39 -11.63 13.54 -8.50
CA ALA A 39 -11.58 14.82 -9.20
C ALA A 39 -10.76 15.87 -8.41
N GLN A 40 -10.78 15.81 -7.08
CA GLN A 40 -10.01 16.70 -6.21
C GLN A 40 -8.54 16.29 -6.10
N TYR A 41 -8.25 14.99 -6.15
CA TYR A 41 -6.90 14.43 -5.99
C TYR A 41 -6.55 13.48 -7.14
N PRO A 42 -6.43 13.98 -8.39
CA PRO A 42 -6.14 13.13 -9.54
C PRO A 42 -4.70 12.58 -9.52
N GLY A 43 -3.76 13.32 -8.93
CA GLY A 43 -2.34 12.92 -8.84
C GLY A 43 -2.13 11.59 -8.12
N ALA A 44 -2.95 11.27 -7.12
CA ALA A 44 -2.85 10.00 -6.39
C ALA A 44 -3.07 8.78 -7.31
N ALA A 45 -3.96 8.89 -8.31
CA ALA A 45 -4.14 7.82 -9.30
C ALA A 45 -2.90 7.62 -10.17
N VAL A 46 -2.29 8.73 -10.61
CA VAL A 46 -1.07 8.70 -11.44
C VAL A 46 0.11 8.15 -10.64
N LEU A 47 0.33 8.63 -9.42
CA LEU A 47 1.44 8.18 -8.58
C LEU A 47 1.33 6.70 -8.19
N THR A 48 0.15 6.25 -7.73
CA THR A 48 -0.05 4.84 -7.36
C THR A 48 0.15 3.90 -8.54
N THR A 49 -0.37 4.24 -9.72
CA THR A 49 -0.24 3.40 -10.92
C THR A 49 1.17 3.40 -11.48
N SER A 50 1.84 4.55 -11.55
CA SER A 50 3.23 4.65 -11.99
C SER A 50 4.18 3.92 -11.04
N ALA A 51 3.97 4.03 -9.73
CA ALA A 51 4.76 3.32 -8.73
C ALA A 51 4.56 1.80 -8.81
N ALA A 52 3.31 1.34 -8.95
CA ALA A 52 3.01 -0.08 -9.16
C ALA A 52 3.69 -0.61 -10.43
N ALA A 53 3.63 0.13 -11.55
CA ALA A 53 4.26 -0.27 -12.80
C ALA A 53 5.79 -0.37 -12.67
N ALA A 54 6.41 0.55 -11.96
CA ALA A 54 7.86 0.58 -11.74
C ALA A 54 8.40 -0.60 -10.90
N THR A 55 7.52 -1.32 -10.18
CA THR A 55 7.91 -2.57 -9.49
C THR A 55 8.06 -3.77 -10.42
N GLY A 56 7.56 -3.68 -11.66
CA GLY A 56 7.52 -4.80 -12.59
C GLY A 56 6.34 -5.74 -12.40
N ILE A 57 5.21 -5.27 -11.89
CA ILE A 57 3.97 -6.07 -11.86
C ILE A 57 3.55 -6.52 -13.27
N GLY A 58 2.91 -7.69 -13.38
CA GLY A 58 2.41 -8.22 -14.64
C GLY A 58 1.32 -7.37 -15.30
N MET A 59 0.31 -6.94 -14.52
CA MET A 59 -0.79 -6.14 -15.04
C MET A 59 -1.41 -5.23 -13.98
N ILE A 60 -1.80 -4.03 -14.40
CA ILE A 60 -2.55 -3.08 -13.57
C ILE A 60 -3.92 -2.87 -14.22
N ARG A 61 -4.98 -3.07 -13.44
CA ARG A 61 -6.36 -2.72 -13.80
C ARG A 61 -6.77 -1.49 -13.04
N PHE A 62 -6.87 -0.36 -13.73
CA PHE A 62 -7.27 0.90 -13.12
C PHE A 62 -8.77 1.13 -13.27
N HIS A 63 -9.44 1.40 -12.15
CA HIS A 63 -10.89 1.55 -12.08
C HIS A 63 -11.26 2.96 -11.59
N SER A 64 -11.69 3.82 -12.51
CA SER A 64 -12.19 5.16 -12.17
C SER A 64 -13.22 5.69 -13.19
N SER A 65 -13.69 6.92 -12.97
CA SER A 65 -14.40 7.69 -14.00
C SER A 65 -13.48 8.01 -15.19
N SER A 66 -14.08 8.29 -16.35
CA SER A 66 -13.39 8.49 -17.63
C SER A 66 -12.30 9.56 -17.61
N GLY A 67 -12.49 10.68 -16.89
CA GLY A 67 -11.51 11.77 -16.84
C GLY A 67 -10.16 11.39 -16.22
N LEU A 68 -10.17 10.57 -15.16
CA LEU A 68 -8.96 10.11 -14.48
C LEU A 68 -8.20 9.05 -15.30
N ALA A 69 -8.95 8.24 -16.06
CA ALA A 69 -8.36 7.20 -16.91
C ALA A 69 -7.40 7.79 -17.94
N HIS A 70 -7.74 8.94 -18.55
CA HIS A 70 -6.85 9.59 -19.52
C HIS A 70 -5.53 10.06 -18.90
N LEU A 71 -5.54 10.59 -17.67
CA LEU A 71 -4.33 11.01 -16.96
C LEU A 71 -3.42 9.82 -16.64
N VAL A 72 -4.02 8.72 -16.16
CA VAL A 72 -3.28 7.48 -15.89
C VAL A 72 -2.69 6.91 -17.17
N LEU A 73 -3.46 6.81 -18.25
CA LEU A 73 -2.99 6.27 -19.53
C LEU A 73 -1.89 7.13 -20.18
N HIS A 74 -1.88 8.44 -19.92
CA HIS A 74 -0.81 9.32 -20.40
C HIS A 74 0.53 9.03 -19.70
N SER A 75 0.52 8.81 -18.39
CA SER A 75 1.76 8.55 -17.63
C SER A 75 2.15 7.06 -17.60
N THR A 76 1.18 6.16 -17.57
CA THR A 76 1.35 4.71 -17.47
C THR A 76 0.47 4.03 -18.53
N PRO A 77 0.90 4.02 -19.80
CA PRO A 77 0.10 3.48 -20.92
C PRO A 77 -0.09 1.95 -20.83
N SER A 78 0.68 1.25 -20.00
CA SER A 78 0.52 -0.18 -19.73
C SER A 78 -0.67 -0.51 -18.83
N CYS A 79 -1.27 0.48 -18.16
CA CYS A 79 -2.47 0.29 -17.35
C CYS A 79 -3.68 -0.05 -18.23
N VAL A 80 -4.51 -0.98 -17.75
CA VAL A 80 -5.74 -1.37 -18.44
C VAL A 80 -6.95 -0.81 -17.71
N VAL A 81 -7.72 0.04 -18.37
CA VAL A 81 -8.95 0.64 -17.83
C VAL A 81 -10.15 -0.21 -18.22
N GLN A 82 -10.11 -1.49 -17.86
CA GLN A 82 -11.19 -2.44 -18.11
C GLN A 82 -11.40 -3.39 -16.92
N PRO A 83 -12.64 -3.81 -16.66
CA PRO A 83 -12.94 -4.80 -15.63
C PRO A 83 -12.25 -6.13 -15.88
N GLY A 84 -11.96 -6.86 -14.80
CA GLY A 84 -11.45 -8.22 -14.89
C GLY A 84 -11.10 -8.80 -13.53
N LYS A 85 -10.57 -10.03 -13.56
CA LYS A 85 -10.01 -10.68 -12.38
C LYS A 85 -8.73 -9.95 -11.97
N VAL A 86 -8.55 -9.81 -10.66
CA VAL A 86 -7.33 -9.29 -10.04
C VAL A 86 -6.82 -10.29 -9.01
N THR A 87 -5.54 -10.21 -8.67
CA THR A 87 -4.92 -10.99 -7.60
C THR A 87 -4.82 -10.20 -6.29
N ALA A 88 -4.87 -8.87 -6.36
CA ALA A 88 -5.00 -8.01 -5.18
C ALA A 88 -5.69 -6.69 -5.51
N TRP A 89 -6.14 -5.98 -4.47
CA TRP A 89 -6.71 -4.64 -4.56
C TRP A 89 -5.86 -3.59 -3.84
N LEU A 90 -5.74 -2.40 -4.43
CA LEU A 90 -5.29 -1.17 -3.79
C LEU A 90 -6.41 -0.13 -3.86
N ILE A 91 -6.84 0.39 -2.71
CA ILE A 91 -8.00 1.26 -2.61
C ILE A 91 -7.71 2.43 -1.67
N GLY A 92 -8.13 3.64 -2.06
CA GLY A 92 -8.38 4.73 -1.11
C GLY A 92 -7.46 5.96 -1.21
N SER A 93 -6.24 5.83 -1.72
CA SER A 93 -5.36 6.97 -1.98
C SER A 93 -6.07 8.02 -2.86
N GLY A 94 -6.08 9.28 -2.43
CA GLY A 94 -6.80 10.37 -3.12
C GLY A 94 -8.34 10.29 -3.10
N ILE A 95 -8.94 9.43 -2.28
CA ILE A 95 -10.39 9.37 -2.06
C ILE A 95 -10.74 10.10 -0.76
N PRO A 96 -11.71 11.04 -0.76
CA PRO A 96 -12.15 11.72 0.48
C PRO A 96 -12.89 10.77 1.43
N SER A 97 -12.57 10.81 2.72
CA SER A 97 -13.18 9.96 3.76
C SER A 97 -14.67 10.27 4.04
N LYS A 98 -15.10 11.52 3.89
CA LYS A 98 -16.43 12.02 4.29
C LYS A 98 -17.53 11.94 3.22
N LYS A 99 -17.22 11.58 1.98
CA LYS A 99 -18.18 11.63 0.84
C LYS A 99 -18.48 10.26 0.23
N TYR A 100 -18.75 9.25 1.07
CA TYR A 100 -19.33 7.99 0.57
C TYR A 100 -20.86 8.05 0.40
N SER A 101 -21.51 9.12 0.87
CA SER A 101 -22.98 9.25 0.90
C SER A 101 -23.62 9.80 -0.38
N ASP A 102 -22.94 10.58 -1.21
CA ASP A 102 -23.60 11.30 -2.32
C ASP A 102 -23.14 10.86 -3.72
N VAL A 103 -24.10 10.28 -4.46
CA VAL A 103 -24.37 10.18 -5.92
C VAL A 103 -23.21 9.87 -6.90
N THR A 104 -21.98 10.34 -6.66
CA THR A 104 -20.73 9.78 -7.23
C THR A 104 -20.42 8.37 -6.70
N SER A 105 -21.18 7.93 -5.70
CA SER A 105 -21.14 6.61 -5.08
C SER A 105 -21.50 5.47 -6.04
N TRP A 106 -22.32 5.62 -7.08
CA TRP A 106 -22.82 4.44 -7.81
C TRP A 106 -21.74 3.65 -8.59
N LEU A 107 -20.89 4.32 -9.37
CA LEU A 107 -19.81 3.65 -10.12
C LEU A 107 -18.71 3.15 -9.17
N ARG A 108 -18.37 3.92 -8.14
CA ARG A 108 -17.41 3.52 -7.10
C ARG A 108 -17.94 2.34 -6.29
N HIS A 109 -19.20 2.36 -5.91
CA HIS A 109 -19.91 1.27 -5.23
C HIS A 109 -19.88 -0.02 -6.06
N ARG A 110 -19.98 0.04 -7.39
CA ARG A 110 -19.78 -1.16 -8.23
C ARG A 110 -18.39 -1.76 -8.12
N TRP A 111 -17.34 -0.93 -8.05
CA TRP A 111 -15.96 -1.41 -7.89
C TRP A 111 -15.68 -1.88 -6.45
N PHE A 112 -16.23 -1.22 -5.43
CA PHE A 112 -16.19 -1.69 -4.05
C PHE A 112 -16.94 -3.02 -3.88
N VAL A 113 -18.09 -3.19 -4.53
CA VAL A 113 -18.80 -4.48 -4.58
C VAL A 113 -17.94 -5.54 -5.26
N LEU A 114 -17.17 -5.20 -6.29
CA LEU A 114 -16.24 -6.14 -6.92
C LEU A 114 -15.08 -6.52 -5.99
N ALA A 115 -14.56 -5.58 -5.20
CA ALA A 115 -13.57 -5.88 -4.16
C ALA A 115 -14.13 -6.78 -3.04
N HIS A 116 -15.41 -6.60 -2.66
CA HIS A 116 -16.07 -7.50 -1.70
C HIS A 116 -16.39 -8.88 -2.29
N LYS A 117 -16.56 -8.99 -3.62
CA LYS A 117 -16.86 -10.24 -4.30
C LYS A 117 -15.62 -11.08 -4.61
N GLN A 118 -14.44 -10.47 -4.67
CA GLN A 118 -13.18 -11.18 -4.93
C GLN A 118 -12.45 -11.35 -3.60
N ASN A 119 -12.31 -12.59 -3.14
CA ASN A 119 -11.65 -12.92 -1.87
C ASN A 119 -10.13 -12.90 -2.00
N VAL A 120 -9.58 -11.74 -2.39
CA VAL A 120 -8.16 -11.51 -2.65
C VAL A 120 -7.57 -10.49 -1.68
N PRO A 121 -6.26 -10.56 -1.37
CA PRO A 121 -5.61 -9.60 -0.49
C PRO A 121 -5.88 -8.15 -0.89
N THR A 122 -6.16 -7.29 0.09
CA THR A 122 -6.60 -5.91 -0.14
C THR A 122 -5.76 -4.93 0.68
N VAL A 123 -5.26 -3.89 0.02
CA VAL A 123 -4.55 -2.75 0.64
C VAL A 123 -5.49 -1.55 0.68
N LEU A 124 -5.72 -1.03 1.88
CA LEU A 124 -6.55 0.14 2.13
C LEU A 124 -5.65 1.29 2.61
N ASP A 125 -5.67 2.39 1.87
CA ASP A 125 -4.92 3.60 2.19
C ASP A 125 -5.87 4.80 2.31
N ALA A 126 -5.47 5.81 3.08
CA ALA A 126 -6.17 7.08 3.27
C ALA A 126 -7.72 6.97 3.34
N GLY A 127 -8.42 7.30 2.25
CA GLY A 127 -9.87 7.35 2.17
C GLY A 127 -10.60 6.01 2.34
N ALA A 128 -9.89 4.88 2.37
CA ALA A 128 -10.47 3.56 2.52
C ALA A 128 -10.18 2.92 3.89
N LEU A 129 -9.45 3.60 4.78
CA LEU A 129 -9.07 3.06 6.10
C LEU A 129 -10.27 2.70 6.99
N ASN A 130 -11.42 3.34 6.79
CA ASN A 130 -12.65 3.03 7.51
C ASN A 130 -13.17 1.61 7.26
N LEU A 131 -12.80 0.98 6.14
CA LEU A 131 -13.15 -0.40 5.78
C LEU A 131 -12.27 -1.45 6.50
N ALA A 132 -11.29 -1.02 7.31
CA ALA A 132 -10.51 -1.94 8.12
C ALA A 132 -11.42 -2.79 9.01
N GLY A 133 -11.20 -4.11 9.00
CA GLY A 133 -11.99 -5.07 9.77
C GLY A 133 -13.41 -5.33 9.26
N SER A 134 -13.83 -4.76 8.12
CA SER A 134 -15.13 -5.08 7.50
C SER A 134 -15.03 -6.10 6.35
N LEU A 135 -13.81 -6.51 6.00
CA LEU A 135 -13.51 -7.41 4.89
C LEU A 135 -13.11 -8.79 5.41
N ASN A 136 -13.52 -9.86 4.72
CA ASN A 136 -13.18 -11.24 5.11
C ASN A 136 -11.81 -11.69 4.57
N GLN A 137 -11.28 -10.98 3.57
CA GLN A 137 -9.98 -11.25 2.96
C GLN A 137 -8.80 -10.69 3.80
N PRO A 138 -7.57 -11.20 3.59
CA PRO A 138 -6.35 -10.58 4.10
C PRO A 138 -6.31 -9.08 3.77
N THR A 139 -6.28 -8.25 4.81
CA THR A 139 -6.35 -6.80 4.66
C THR A 139 -5.13 -6.14 5.30
N LEU A 140 -4.52 -5.23 4.54
CA LEU A 140 -3.45 -4.35 4.97
C LEU A 140 -3.95 -2.91 4.98
N ILE A 141 -3.68 -2.18 6.06
CA ILE A 141 -3.91 -0.74 6.11
C ILE A 141 -2.60 0.03 6.29
N THR A 142 -2.51 1.22 5.70
CA THR A 142 -1.27 2.04 5.67
C THR A 142 -1.44 3.42 6.33
N PRO A 143 -1.96 3.55 7.57
CA PRO A 143 -2.23 4.85 8.18
C PRO A 143 -0.95 5.57 8.62
N HIS A 144 -0.98 6.91 8.65
CA HIS A 144 -0.10 7.71 9.52
C HIS A 144 -0.71 7.89 10.92
N SER A 145 0.00 8.54 11.86
CA SER A 145 -0.46 8.76 13.25
C SER A 145 -1.86 9.38 13.35
N GLY A 146 -2.09 10.50 12.66
CA GLY A 146 -3.41 11.14 12.57
C GLY A 146 -4.52 10.28 11.98
N GLU A 147 -4.25 9.57 10.87
CA GLU A 147 -5.19 8.62 10.27
C GLU A 147 -5.56 7.49 11.24
N LEU A 148 -4.56 6.93 11.94
CA LEU A 148 -4.77 5.85 12.91
C LEU A 148 -5.55 6.34 14.13
N SER A 149 -5.23 7.53 14.65
CA SER A 149 -5.96 8.18 15.75
C SER A 149 -7.43 8.35 15.43
N ALA A 150 -7.75 8.88 14.25
CA ALA A 150 -9.12 9.04 13.79
C ALA A 150 -9.85 7.70 13.65
N LEU A 151 -9.17 6.69 13.09
CA LEU A 151 -9.73 5.35 12.91
C LEU A 151 -10.02 4.67 14.26
N LEU A 152 -9.08 4.68 15.21
CA LEU A 152 -9.25 4.07 16.53
C LEU A 152 -10.34 4.79 17.34
N THR A 153 -10.38 6.12 17.27
CA THR A 153 -11.45 6.91 17.92
C THR A 153 -12.82 6.53 17.38
N ALA A 154 -12.97 6.37 16.06
CA ALA A 154 -14.21 5.91 15.46
C ALA A 154 -14.60 4.46 15.84
N ARG A 155 -13.64 3.68 16.36
CA ARG A 155 -13.84 2.30 16.86
C ARG A 155 -13.94 2.23 18.38
N GLY A 156 -14.12 3.36 19.06
CA GLY A 156 -14.32 3.44 20.50
C GLY A 156 -13.05 3.45 21.34
N LEU A 157 -11.88 3.62 20.73
CA LEU A 157 -10.58 3.72 21.40
C LEU A 157 -9.96 5.11 21.13
N PRO A 158 -10.35 6.15 21.88
CA PRO A 158 -9.81 7.49 21.68
C PRO A 158 -8.32 7.54 22.05
N VAL A 159 -7.51 8.05 21.12
CA VAL A 159 -6.07 8.25 21.28
C VAL A 159 -5.63 9.43 20.42
N SER A 160 -4.72 10.28 20.91
CA SER A 160 -4.20 11.39 20.13
C SER A 160 -3.07 10.95 19.17
N PRO A 161 -2.82 11.67 18.07
CA PRO A 161 -1.68 11.39 17.19
C PRO A 161 -0.34 11.42 17.93
N GLU A 162 -0.16 12.33 18.88
CA GLU A 162 1.07 12.47 19.69
C GLU A 162 1.29 11.26 20.59
N ALA A 163 0.21 10.70 21.15
CA ALA A 163 0.30 9.47 21.94
C ALA A 163 0.68 8.26 21.07
N ILE A 164 0.26 8.24 19.80
CA ILE A 164 0.67 7.23 18.82
C ILE A 164 2.15 7.38 18.48
N GLU A 165 2.61 8.61 18.25
CA GLU A 165 4.02 8.89 17.96
C GLU A 165 4.95 8.65 19.15
N GLY A 166 4.45 8.79 20.38
CA GLY A 166 5.19 8.50 21.61
C GLY A 166 5.43 7.01 21.87
N ASP A 167 4.53 6.13 21.41
CA ASP A 167 4.71 4.68 21.49
C ASP A 167 4.11 3.95 20.26
N PRO A 168 4.72 4.11 19.08
CA PRO A 168 4.17 3.57 17.84
C PRO A 168 4.13 2.04 17.86
N LYS A 169 5.03 1.40 18.61
CA LYS A 169 5.11 -0.06 18.78
C LYS A 169 3.88 -0.62 19.49
N LYS A 170 3.43 0.04 20.55
CA LYS A 170 2.19 -0.32 21.24
C LYS A 170 0.99 -0.09 20.34
N TRP A 171 0.89 1.08 19.72
CA TRP A 171 -0.33 1.46 19.00
C TRP A 171 -0.53 0.71 17.68
N VAL A 172 0.54 0.40 16.93
CA VAL A 172 0.43 -0.44 15.72
C VAL A 172 -0.09 -1.85 16.07
N ARG A 173 0.34 -2.42 17.20
CA ARG A 173 -0.12 -3.72 17.69
C ARG A 173 -1.57 -3.67 18.17
N THR A 174 -1.90 -2.67 18.99
CA THR A 174 -3.27 -2.47 19.46
C THR A 174 -4.22 -2.31 18.27
N ALA A 175 -3.82 -1.55 17.27
CA ALA A 175 -4.62 -1.35 16.06
C ALA A 175 -4.81 -2.66 15.28
N ALA A 176 -3.73 -3.41 15.05
CA ALA A 176 -3.79 -4.69 14.35
C ALA A 176 -4.75 -5.67 15.03
N GLN A 177 -4.63 -5.83 16.35
CA GLN A 177 -5.47 -6.72 17.15
C GLN A 177 -6.92 -6.26 17.24
N THR A 178 -7.15 -4.95 17.37
CA THR A 178 -8.50 -4.39 17.49
C THR A 178 -9.28 -4.51 16.18
N LEU A 179 -8.59 -4.33 15.06
CA LEU A 179 -9.20 -4.30 13.72
C LEU A 179 -9.16 -5.67 13.02
N GLY A 180 -8.35 -6.62 13.52
CA GLY A 180 -8.15 -7.93 12.87
C GLY A 180 -7.47 -7.82 11.50
N VAL A 181 -6.55 -6.86 11.33
CA VAL A 181 -5.88 -6.59 10.04
C VAL A 181 -4.37 -6.42 10.23
N THR A 182 -3.62 -6.47 9.12
CA THR A 182 -2.23 -6.04 9.12
C THR A 182 -2.18 -4.51 9.04
N VAL A 183 -1.35 -3.88 9.85
CA VAL A 183 -1.19 -2.43 9.94
C VAL A 183 0.26 -2.06 9.64
N LEU A 184 0.48 -1.20 8.64
CA LEU A 184 1.73 -0.49 8.42
C LEU A 184 1.56 0.95 8.88
N LEU A 185 2.12 1.27 10.05
CA LEU A 185 2.07 2.60 10.63
C LEU A 185 3.24 3.45 10.08
N LYS A 186 2.88 4.44 9.25
CA LYS A 186 3.81 5.43 8.69
C LYS A 186 4.27 6.40 9.80
N GLY A 187 5.56 6.73 9.80
CA GLY A 187 6.20 7.64 10.74
C GLY A 187 7.69 7.79 10.46
N SER A 188 8.42 8.48 11.35
CA SER A 188 9.90 8.60 11.26
C SER A 188 10.58 7.23 11.20
N VAL A 189 10.06 6.28 11.97
CA VAL A 189 10.31 4.86 11.86
C VAL A 189 8.98 4.19 11.52
N THR A 190 8.97 3.40 10.44
CA THR A 190 7.78 2.65 10.04
C THR A 190 7.72 1.33 10.79
N TYR A 191 6.54 0.99 11.29
CA TYR A 191 6.26 -0.29 11.94
C TYR A 191 5.20 -1.05 11.18
N VAL A 192 5.34 -2.37 11.10
CA VAL A 192 4.30 -3.25 10.58
C VAL A 192 3.90 -4.26 11.65
N ALA A 193 2.61 -4.42 11.89
CA ALA A 193 2.12 -5.44 12.81
C ALA A 193 0.89 -6.15 12.28
N ASN A 194 0.75 -7.41 12.66
CA ASN A 194 -0.50 -8.16 12.60
C ASN A 194 -0.69 -8.89 13.95
N ASP A 195 -1.57 -9.87 13.99
CA ASP A 195 -1.84 -10.64 15.20
C ASP A 195 -0.66 -11.45 15.73
N ASP A 196 0.42 -11.67 14.95
CA ASP A 196 1.56 -12.52 15.31
C ASP A 196 2.92 -11.84 15.23
N VAL A 197 3.09 -10.89 14.32
CA VAL A 197 4.38 -10.30 13.97
C VAL A 197 4.39 -8.82 14.33
N LEU A 198 5.52 -8.34 14.84
CA LEU A 198 5.85 -6.92 14.91
C LEU A 198 7.20 -6.69 14.22
N ILE A 199 7.19 -5.90 13.16
CA ILE A 199 8.33 -5.56 12.32
C ILE A 199 8.67 -4.09 12.50
N GLU A 200 9.95 -3.80 12.71
CA GLU A 200 10.52 -2.45 12.74
C GLU A 200 11.40 -2.27 11.49
N LEU A 201 11.13 -1.24 10.69
CA LEU A 201 11.98 -0.89 9.55
C LEU A 201 13.11 0.06 9.96
N PRO A 202 14.23 0.09 9.21
CA PRO A 202 15.24 1.14 9.36
C PRO A 202 14.63 2.54 9.14
N ALA A 203 15.19 3.54 9.82
CA ALA A 203 14.79 4.94 9.59
C ALA A 203 15.04 5.34 8.13
N ALA A 204 14.03 5.97 7.53
CA ALA A 204 14.11 6.48 6.17
C ALA A 204 14.57 7.95 6.16
N THR A 205 14.86 8.49 4.98
CA THR A 205 15.23 9.91 4.85
C THR A 205 14.04 10.81 5.22
N SER A 206 14.31 11.91 5.95
CA SER A 206 13.28 12.91 6.31
C SER A 206 12.70 13.62 5.09
N TRP A 207 13.42 13.61 3.96
CA TRP A 207 12.94 14.15 2.68
C TRP A 207 11.70 13.43 2.13
N LEU A 208 11.32 12.27 2.69
CA LEU A 208 10.06 11.59 2.40
C LEU A 208 8.80 12.35 2.85
N ALA A 209 8.95 13.39 3.67
CA ALA A 209 7.86 14.28 4.09
C ALA A 209 7.41 15.23 2.95
N THR A 210 7.15 14.65 1.78
CA THR A 210 6.66 15.34 0.58
C THR A 210 5.30 14.76 0.16
N ALA A 211 4.46 15.59 -0.45
CA ALA A 211 3.15 15.17 -0.92
C ALA A 211 3.27 14.05 -1.96
N GLY A 212 2.36 13.08 -1.92
CA GLY A 212 2.35 11.95 -2.86
C GLY A 212 3.32 10.81 -2.54
N SER A 213 4.26 10.99 -1.60
CA SER A 213 5.15 9.91 -1.11
C SER A 213 4.36 8.69 -0.61
N GLY A 214 3.26 8.92 0.12
CA GLY A 214 2.36 7.86 0.57
C GLY A 214 1.66 7.13 -0.60
N ASP A 215 1.29 7.84 -1.66
CA ASP A 215 0.68 7.25 -2.85
C ASP A 215 1.67 6.33 -3.58
N VAL A 216 2.94 6.73 -3.65
CA VAL A 216 4.02 5.91 -4.21
C VAL A 216 4.22 4.64 -3.37
N LEU A 217 4.29 4.79 -2.05
CA LEU A 217 4.36 3.64 -1.12
C LEU A 217 3.20 2.68 -1.32
N ALA A 218 1.97 3.19 -1.39
CA ALA A 218 0.77 2.38 -1.58
C ALA A 218 0.80 1.62 -2.92
N GLY A 219 1.27 2.26 -4.00
CA GLY A 219 1.48 1.61 -5.30
C GLY A 219 2.51 0.48 -5.26
N ILE A 220 3.66 0.70 -4.60
CA ILE A 220 4.70 -0.34 -4.41
C ILE A 220 4.13 -1.53 -3.64
N ILE A 221 3.49 -1.28 -2.50
CA ILE A 221 2.92 -2.33 -1.65
C ILE A 221 1.84 -3.08 -2.40
N GLY A 222 0.89 -2.39 -3.03
CA GLY A 222 -0.19 -3.00 -3.80
C GLY A 222 0.36 -3.96 -4.87
N ALA A 223 1.41 -3.55 -5.57
CA ALA A 223 2.04 -4.41 -6.56
C ALA A 223 2.69 -5.65 -5.95
N LEU A 224 3.44 -5.50 -4.86
CA LEU A 224 4.05 -6.65 -4.18
C LEU A 224 3.00 -7.62 -3.62
N VAL A 225 1.91 -7.11 -3.06
CA VAL A 225 0.77 -7.92 -2.59
C VAL A 225 0.14 -8.70 -3.76
N ALA A 226 -0.01 -8.06 -4.92
CA ALA A 226 -0.53 -8.73 -6.13
C ALA A 226 0.41 -9.84 -6.64
N THR A 227 1.73 -9.67 -6.50
CA THR A 227 2.71 -10.68 -6.88
C THR A 227 2.86 -11.82 -5.87
N ASN A 228 2.61 -11.55 -4.57
CA ASN A 228 2.74 -12.52 -3.48
C ASN A 228 1.38 -13.11 -3.04
N THR A 229 0.36 -13.05 -3.90
CA THR A 229 -1.01 -13.41 -3.50
C THR A 229 -1.12 -14.85 -3.00
N ILE A 230 -0.41 -15.80 -3.64
CA ILE A 230 -0.45 -17.21 -3.25
C ILE A 230 0.19 -17.40 -1.88
N GLU A 231 1.35 -16.80 -1.66
CA GLU A 231 2.11 -16.87 -0.41
C GLU A 231 1.34 -16.23 0.74
N ILE A 232 0.63 -15.13 0.50
CA ILE A 232 -0.23 -14.45 1.48
C ILE A 232 -1.44 -15.30 1.87
N LEU A 233 -2.05 -15.99 0.91
CA LEU A 233 -3.19 -16.87 1.18
C LEU A 233 -2.78 -18.14 1.93
N ASN A 234 -1.52 -18.58 1.77
CA ASN A 234 -0.96 -19.71 2.51
C ASN A 234 -0.50 -19.33 3.93
N ASP A 235 0.03 -18.13 4.13
CA ASP A 235 0.44 -17.61 5.44
C ASP A 235 0.15 -16.11 5.55
N ILE A 236 -0.78 -15.75 6.45
CA ILE A 236 -1.18 -14.36 6.67
C ILE A 236 -0.02 -13.47 7.14
N ASN A 237 0.99 -14.05 7.80
CA ASN A 237 2.18 -13.31 8.23
C ASN A 237 2.99 -12.79 7.05
N ARG A 238 2.87 -13.45 5.89
CA ARG A 238 3.49 -12.98 4.65
C ARG A 238 2.99 -11.59 4.25
N LEU A 239 1.75 -11.23 4.56
CA LEU A 239 1.23 -9.88 4.25
C LEU A 239 2.02 -8.80 5.00
N ALA A 240 2.38 -9.04 6.27
CA ALA A 240 3.20 -8.12 7.05
C ALA A 240 4.63 -8.02 6.48
N GLU A 241 5.22 -9.14 6.07
CA GLU A 241 6.54 -9.19 5.43
C GLU A 241 6.57 -8.44 4.09
N VAL A 242 5.53 -8.61 3.28
CA VAL A 242 5.36 -7.91 1.99
C VAL A 242 5.16 -6.41 2.21
N ALA A 243 4.35 -6.01 3.19
CA ALA A 243 4.16 -4.60 3.54
C ALA A 243 5.48 -3.94 3.99
N ALA A 244 6.23 -4.63 4.86
CA ALA A 244 7.56 -4.17 5.28
C ALA A 244 8.55 -4.10 4.11
N THR A 245 8.50 -5.06 3.19
CA THR A 245 9.33 -5.03 1.97
C THR A 245 9.00 -3.85 1.07
N GLY A 246 7.71 -3.54 0.89
CA GLY A 246 7.29 -2.37 0.11
C GLY A 246 7.76 -1.05 0.71
N ALA A 247 7.64 -0.88 2.03
CA ALA A 247 8.20 0.29 2.72
C ALA A 247 9.74 0.34 2.67
N PHE A 248 10.42 -0.80 2.70
CA PHE A 248 11.87 -0.87 2.55
C PHE A 248 12.31 -0.42 1.14
N ILE A 249 11.64 -0.91 0.08
CA ILE A 249 11.90 -0.50 -1.30
C ILE A 249 11.65 1.00 -1.48
N HIS A 250 10.54 1.50 -0.93
CA HIS A 250 10.21 2.92 -0.96
C HIS A 250 11.30 3.79 -0.30
N ALA A 251 11.74 3.41 0.91
CA ALA A 251 12.80 4.11 1.63
C ALA A 251 14.14 4.08 0.86
N GLN A 252 14.48 2.95 0.24
CA GLN A 252 15.69 2.82 -0.56
C GLN A 252 15.62 3.65 -1.84
N ALA A 253 14.49 3.63 -2.55
CA ALA A 253 14.27 4.47 -3.73
C ALA A 253 14.38 5.96 -3.39
N ALA A 254 13.81 6.39 -2.27
CA ALA A 254 13.94 7.76 -1.78
C ALA A 254 15.36 8.14 -1.40
N LYS A 255 16.12 7.22 -0.78
CA LYS A 255 17.55 7.44 -0.49
C LYS A 255 18.35 7.66 -1.78
N ILE A 256 18.10 6.86 -2.81
CA ILE A 256 18.77 6.98 -4.12
C ILE A 256 18.37 8.29 -4.81
N ALA A 257 17.09 8.66 -4.77
CA ALA A 257 16.59 9.90 -5.36
C ALA A 257 17.14 11.14 -4.64
N SER A 258 17.18 11.12 -3.32
CA SER A 258 17.59 12.25 -2.49
C SER A 258 19.05 12.62 -2.66
N ARG A 259 19.96 11.64 -2.63
CA ARG A 259 21.41 11.91 -2.56
C ARG A 259 21.79 12.92 -1.47
N GLY A 260 20.98 13.07 -0.42
CA GLY A 260 21.14 14.05 0.66
C GLY A 260 20.31 15.33 0.51
N GLY A 261 19.61 15.54 -0.61
CA GLY A 261 18.80 16.73 -0.89
C GLY A 261 17.30 16.45 -1.07
N PRO A 262 16.53 17.51 -1.41
CA PRO A 262 15.08 17.43 -1.61
C PRO A 262 14.66 16.42 -2.68
N ILE A 263 13.48 15.83 -2.50
CA ILE A 263 12.88 14.87 -3.44
C ILE A 263 11.39 15.15 -3.66
N SER A 264 10.88 14.66 -4.78
CA SER A 264 9.45 14.59 -5.10
C SER A 264 8.99 13.14 -5.27
N ALA A 265 7.69 12.90 -5.22
CA ALA A 265 7.11 11.57 -5.42
C ALA A 265 7.50 10.95 -6.79
N GLU A 266 7.62 11.77 -7.83
CA GLU A 266 8.05 11.36 -9.17
C GLU A 266 9.50 10.89 -9.18
N THR A 267 10.39 11.60 -8.49
CA THR A 267 11.80 11.20 -8.39
C THR A 267 11.97 9.89 -7.62
N ILE A 268 11.15 9.63 -6.60
CA ILE A 268 11.11 8.35 -5.90
C ILE A 268 10.65 7.25 -6.85
N THR A 269 9.57 7.50 -7.59
CA THR A 269 8.99 6.56 -8.56
C THR A 269 10.02 6.10 -9.60
N ALA A 270 10.82 7.04 -10.12
CA ALA A 270 11.89 6.76 -11.08
C ALA A 270 13.00 5.85 -10.54
N GLN A 271 13.17 5.74 -9.21
CA GLN A 271 14.23 4.94 -8.59
C GLN A 271 13.75 3.58 -8.05
N ILE A 272 12.46 3.24 -8.17
CA ILE A 272 11.89 1.99 -7.65
C ILE A 272 12.58 0.75 -8.25
N SER A 273 12.69 0.68 -9.58
CA SER A 273 13.31 -0.46 -10.26
C SER A 273 14.80 -0.61 -9.89
N GLY A 274 15.51 0.51 -9.76
CA GLY A 274 16.89 0.54 -9.28
C GLY A 274 17.03 0.03 -7.84
N ALA A 275 16.13 0.43 -6.95
CA ALA A 275 16.09 -0.04 -5.56
C ALA A 275 15.82 -1.56 -5.48
N ILE A 276 14.88 -2.08 -6.28
CA ILE A 276 14.60 -3.51 -6.37
C ILE A 276 15.83 -4.26 -6.91
N SER A 277 16.47 -3.75 -7.96
CA SER A 277 17.68 -4.37 -8.53
C SER A 277 18.81 -4.47 -7.50
N GLN A 278 19.00 -3.44 -6.66
CA GLN A 278 20.00 -3.48 -5.59
C GLN A 278 19.71 -4.55 -4.53
N LEU A 279 18.44 -4.82 -4.24
CA LEU A 279 18.03 -5.88 -3.29
C LEU A 279 18.23 -7.29 -3.85
N LEU A 280 18.15 -7.44 -5.17
CA LEU A 280 18.29 -8.74 -5.84
C LEU A 280 19.75 -9.17 -6.06
N LYS A 281 20.70 -8.23 -5.99
CA LYS A 281 22.15 -8.53 -5.95
C LYS A 281 22.51 -9.31 -4.68
#